data_AF-A0A0E3SGC7-F1
#
_entry.id   AF-A0A0E3SGC7-F1
#
_cell.length_a   1.000
_cell.length_b   1.000
_cell.length_c   1.000
_cell.angle_alpha   90.00
_cell.angle_beta   90.00
_cell.angle_gamma   90.00
#
_symmetry.space_group_name_H-M   'P 1'
#
loop_
_entity.id
_entity.type
_entity.pdbx_description
1 polymer ?
#
loop_
_entity_poly.entity_id
_entity_poly.type
_entity_poly.pdbx_seq_one_letter_code
_entity_poly.pdbx_strand_id
1 'polypeptide(L)'
;MTGKMKKYLKIAIYTFLTLSILIFISGILVFSHPFFLNAHVSLLVKHSGTDPHEFKFQTYTKEEFALEHLNVSLRPEDDFIDLFESRYGTSNKKDEFLIVTYDIQDPEDNFTYTLYGINKYTDLVYVSTRKVHHVDEKRCEVFQKDMKPPADQGRK
;
A
#
# COMPACT_ATOMS: atom_id res chain seq x y z
N MET A 1 22.23 47.43 -34.88
CA MET A 1 22.36 45.96 -34.72
C MET A 1 22.40 45.50 -33.25
N THR A 2 22.91 46.30 -32.32
CA THR A 2 23.14 45.97 -30.90
C THR A 2 21.89 45.78 -30.03
N GLY A 3 20.77 46.48 -30.30
CA GLY A 3 19.56 46.39 -29.48
C GLY A 3 18.76 45.08 -29.64
N LYS A 4 18.67 44.56 -30.86
CA LYS A 4 17.98 43.28 -31.14
C LYS A 4 18.71 42.10 -30.49
N MET A 5 20.05 42.08 -30.56
CA MET A 5 20.89 41.02 -29.99
C MET A 5 20.78 40.95 -28.46
N LYS A 6 20.73 42.10 -27.77
CA LYS A 6 20.44 42.16 -26.33
C LYS A 6 19.07 41.59 -25.96
N LYS A 7 18.04 41.83 -26.79
CA LYS A 7 16.68 41.33 -26.55
C LYS A 7 16.61 39.81 -26.66
N TYR A 8 17.23 39.23 -27.69
CA TYR A 8 17.31 37.77 -27.84
C TYR A 8 18.13 37.10 -26.74
N LEU A 9 19.24 37.71 -26.32
CA LEU A 9 20.04 37.19 -25.20
C LEU A 9 19.23 37.18 -23.89
N LYS A 10 18.46 38.25 -23.63
CA LYS A 10 17.60 38.33 -22.44
C LYS A 10 16.53 37.23 -22.46
N ILE A 11 15.89 37.03 -23.61
CA ILE A 11 14.88 35.97 -23.79
C ILE A 11 15.51 34.60 -23.54
N ALA A 12 16.65 34.30 -24.17
CA ALA A 12 17.34 33.03 -24.00
C ALA A 12 17.71 32.74 -22.54
N ILE A 13 18.19 33.74 -21.80
CA ILE A 13 18.50 33.60 -20.37
C ILE A 13 17.23 33.30 -19.57
N TYR A 14 16.13 34.04 -19.82
CA TYR A 14 14.87 33.77 -19.11
C TYR A 14 14.30 32.39 -19.44
N THR A 15 14.38 31.96 -20.70
CA THR A 15 13.89 30.63 -21.11
C THR A 15 14.73 29.52 -20.50
N PHE A 16 16.05 29.68 -20.46
CA PHE A 16 16.93 28.72 -19.81
C PHE A 16 16.66 28.63 -18.31
N LEU A 17 16.47 29.78 -17.65
CA LEU A 17 16.17 29.85 -16.23
C LEU A 17 14.83 29.17 -15.90
N THR A 18 13.78 29.45 -16.68
CA THR A 18 12.46 28.80 -16.46
C THR A 18 12.52 27.31 -16.72
N LEU A 19 13.23 26.86 -17.76
CA LEU A 19 13.41 25.43 -18.04
C LEU A 19 14.16 24.73 -16.91
N SER A 20 15.22 25.36 -16.40
CA SER A 20 16.04 24.80 -15.32
C SER A 20 15.24 24.69 -14.02
N ILE A 21 14.40 25.68 -13.69
CA ILE A 21 13.49 25.62 -12.53
C ILE A 21 12.46 24.50 -12.71
N LEU A 22 11.88 24.36 -13.90
CA LEU A 22 10.89 23.32 -14.19
C LEU A 22 11.48 21.92 -14.02
N ILE A 23 12.68 21.68 -14.56
CA ILE A 23 13.40 20.41 -14.41
C ILE A 23 13.74 20.14 -12.95
N PHE A 24 14.16 21.17 -12.20
CA PHE A 24 14.51 21.04 -10.79
C PHE A 24 13.28 20.66 -9.93
N ILE A 25 12.15 21.33 -10.14
CA ILE A 25 10.90 21.01 -9.43
C ILE A 25 10.40 19.61 -9.81
N SER A 26 10.43 19.27 -11.10
CA SER A 26 10.03 17.93 -11.57
C SER A 26 10.92 16.84 -10.99
N GLY A 27 12.23 17.06 -10.95
CA GLY A 27 13.19 16.13 -10.33
C GLY A 27 12.89 15.91 -8.85
N ILE A 28 12.69 16.99 -8.07
CA ILE A 28 12.31 16.87 -6.65
C ILE A 28 11.02 16.07 -6.51
N LEU A 29 10.03 16.29 -7.36
CA LEU A 29 8.76 15.56 -7.31
C LEU A 29 8.95 14.05 -7.53
N VAL A 30 9.73 13.67 -8.54
CA VAL A 30 10.02 12.26 -8.86
C VAL A 30 10.83 11.60 -7.74
N PHE A 31 11.82 12.29 -7.18
CA PHE A 31 12.66 11.76 -6.09
C PHE A 31 11.95 11.72 -4.73
N SER A 32 11.02 12.65 -4.48
CA SER A 32 10.25 12.68 -3.21
C SER A 32 9.06 11.72 -3.22
N HIS A 33 8.54 11.34 -4.39
CA HIS A 33 7.43 10.39 -4.51
C HIS A 33 7.64 9.05 -3.77
N PRO A 34 8.79 8.35 -3.90
CA PRO A 34 9.03 7.12 -3.14
C PRO A 34 9.11 7.38 -1.63
N PHE A 35 9.63 8.55 -1.20
CA PHE A 35 9.65 8.94 0.22
C PHE A 35 8.24 9.15 0.77
N PHE A 36 7.37 9.84 0.03
CA PHE A 36 5.97 10.04 0.41
C PHE A 36 5.18 8.73 0.47
N LEU A 37 5.36 7.84 -0.51
CA LEU A 37 4.72 6.51 -0.51
C LEU A 37 5.15 5.69 0.70
N ASN A 38 6.46 5.66 1.00
CA ASN A 38 6.99 4.91 2.13
C ASN A 38 6.51 5.48 3.48
N ALA A 39 6.47 6.82 3.61
CA ALA A 39 5.92 7.48 4.79
C ALA A 39 4.41 7.22 4.96
N HIS A 40 3.64 7.23 3.87
CA HIS A 40 2.21 6.90 3.89
C HIS A 40 1.95 5.46 4.27
N VAL A 41 2.72 4.50 3.74
CA VAL A 41 2.63 3.09 4.13
C VAL A 41 2.97 2.93 5.61
N SER A 42 4.04 3.57 6.09
CA SER A 42 4.43 3.54 7.51
C SER A 42 3.36 4.15 8.42
N LEU A 43 2.69 5.23 8.00
CA LEU A 43 1.58 5.84 8.73
C LEU A 43 0.31 4.98 8.72
N LEU A 44 -0.01 4.34 7.59
CA LEU A 44 -1.13 3.39 7.52
C LEU A 44 -0.91 2.20 8.44
N VAL A 45 0.31 1.65 8.44
CA VAL A 45 0.74 0.56 9.33
C VAL A 45 0.64 0.98 10.81
N LYS A 46 1.05 2.21 11.15
CA LYS A 46 0.96 2.74 12.52
C LYS A 46 -0.46 3.05 12.98
N HIS A 47 -1.34 3.52 12.09
CA HIS A 47 -2.73 3.81 12.44
C HIS A 47 -3.63 2.56 12.48
N SER A 48 -3.22 1.46 11.85
CA SER A 48 -3.97 0.19 11.87
C SER A 48 -3.75 -0.66 13.13
N GLY A 49 -2.82 -0.28 14.02
CA GLY A 49 -2.47 -1.07 15.21
C GLY A 49 -2.45 -0.21 16.47
N THR A 50 -3.60 -0.12 17.16
CA THR A 50 -3.66 0.45 18.52
C THR A 50 -3.07 -0.50 19.57
N ASP A 51 -2.74 -1.75 19.19
CA ASP A 51 -1.94 -2.67 19.98
C ASP A 51 -0.85 -3.35 19.12
N PRO A 52 0.45 -3.15 19.40
CA PRO A 52 1.54 -3.83 18.71
C PRO A 52 1.54 -5.37 18.89
N HIS A 53 0.72 -5.91 19.80
CA HIS A 53 0.48 -7.35 19.92
C HIS A 53 -0.61 -7.89 18.97
N GLU A 54 -1.43 -7.02 18.39
CA GLU A 54 -2.55 -7.42 17.53
C GLU A 54 -2.25 -7.31 16.03
N PHE A 55 -1.24 -6.53 15.65
CA PHE A 55 -0.91 -6.25 14.26
C PHE A 55 0.58 -6.43 13.98
N LYS A 56 0.93 -7.45 13.18
CA LYS A 56 2.32 -7.73 12.77
C LYS A 56 2.46 -7.61 11.26
N PHE A 57 3.23 -6.62 10.81
CA PHE A 57 3.56 -6.44 9.40
C PHE A 57 5.02 -6.84 9.13
N GLN A 58 5.23 -7.67 8.11
CA GLN A 58 6.54 -8.13 7.67
C GLN A 58 6.61 -8.09 6.13
N THR A 59 7.83 -7.99 5.61
CA THR A 59 8.09 -8.02 4.18
C THR A 59 9.26 -8.95 3.92
N TYR A 60 9.11 -9.79 2.91
CA TYR A 60 10.07 -10.81 2.51
C TYR A 60 10.35 -10.68 1.01
N THR A 61 11.53 -11.14 0.60
CA THR A 61 11.72 -11.55 -0.79
C THR A 61 10.95 -12.85 -1.07
N LYS A 62 10.70 -13.20 -2.34
CA LYS A 62 10.03 -14.47 -2.65
C LYS A 62 10.86 -15.66 -2.17
N GLU A 63 12.19 -15.59 -2.31
CA GLU A 63 13.11 -16.65 -1.82
C GLU A 63 13.08 -16.77 -0.31
N GLU A 64 13.18 -15.66 0.44
CA GLU A 64 13.09 -15.69 1.90
C GLU A 64 11.74 -16.25 2.36
N PHE A 65 10.64 -15.84 1.72
CA PHE A 65 9.32 -16.36 2.02
C PHE A 65 9.21 -17.86 1.74
N ALA A 66 9.71 -18.32 0.59
CA ALA A 66 9.67 -19.74 0.23
C ALA A 66 10.49 -20.59 1.21
N LEU A 67 11.67 -20.12 1.62
CA LEU A 67 12.50 -20.82 2.59
C LEU A 67 11.87 -20.87 3.98
N GLU A 68 11.34 -19.74 4.48
CA GLU A 68 10.81 -19.64 5.85
C GLU A 68 9.42 -20.27 6.00
N HIS A 69 8.54 -20.13 5.00
CA HIS A 69 7.14 -20.51 5.12
C HIS A 69 6.74 -21.73 4.28
N LEU A 70 7.42 -21.96 3.15
CA LEU A 70 7.15 -23.11 2.29
C LEU A 70 8.20 -24.24 2.48
N ASN A 71 9.32 -23.95 3.13
CA ASN A 71 10.48 -24.84 3.25
C ASN A 71 11.00 -25.33 1.89
N VAL A 72 11.01 -24.44 0.90
CA VAL A 72 11.43 -24.69 -0.49
C VAL A 72 12.38 -23.58 -0.92
N SER A 73 13.44 -23.91 -1.66
CA SER A 73 14.26 -22.91 -2.36
C SER A 73 13.74 -22.75 -3.78
N LEU A 74 13.53 -21.51 -4.21
CA LEU A 74 12.98 -21.21 -5.52
C LEU A 74 14.05 -21.32 -6.59
N ARG A 75 13.68 -21.95 -7.70
CA ARG A 75 14.43 -21.85 -8.95
C ARG A 75 13.90 -20.67 -9.77
N PRO A 76 14.72 -20.11 -10.68
CA PRO A 76 14.29 -18.99 -11.53
C PRO A 76 13.03 -19.28 -12.37
N GLU A 77 12.77 -20.55 -12.67
CA GLU A 77 11.64 -21.00 -13.48
C GLU A 77 10.36 -21.28 -12.67
N ASP A 78 10.45 -21.29 -11.33
CA ASP A 78 9.33 -21.63 -10.49
C ASP A 78 8.32 -20.47 -10.42
N ASP A 79 7.03 -20.75 -10.68
CA ASP A 79 5.96 -19.78 -10.46
C ASP A 79 5.64 -19.72 -8.96
N PHE A 80 6.08 -18.64 -8.33
CA PHE A 80 5.86 -18.40 -6.91
C PHE A 80 4.37 -18.34 -6.53
N ILE A 81 3.51 -17.82 -7.41
CA ILE A 81 2.07 -17.71 -7.11
C ILE A 81 1.46 -19.11 -7.09
N ASP A 82 1.76 -19.94 -8.08
CA ASP A 82 1.29 -21.32 -8.12
C ASP A 82 1.80 -22.13 -6.92
N LEU A 83 3.07 -21.94 -6.54
CA LEU A 83 3.63 -22.56 -5.34
C LEU A 83 2.90 -22.13 -4.07
N PHE A 84 2.62 -20.83 -3.93
CA PHE A 84 1.88 -20.29 -2.80
C PHE A 84 0.46 -20.88 -2.74
N GLU A 85 -0.26 -20.89 -3.87
CA GLU A 85 -1.62 -21.42 -3.97
C GLU A 85 -1.66 -22.93 -3.71
N SER A 86 -0.61 -23.68 -4.06
CA SER A 86 -0.54 -25.11 -3.75
C SER A 86 -0.50 -25.40 -2.25
N ARG A 87 0.08 -24.49 -1.46
CA ARG A 87 0.22 -24.62 -0.01
C ARG A 87 -0.99 -24.10 0.76
N TYR A 88 -1.47 -22.94 0.36
CA TYR A 88 -2.45 -22.15 1.11
C TYR A 88 -3.85 -22.12 0.47
N GLY A 89 -3.97 -22.59 -0.78
CA GLY A 89 -5.19 -22.54 -1.56
C GLY A 89 -5.45 -21.15 -2.16
N THR A 90 -6.60 -21.04 -2.83
CA THR A 90 -7.03 -19.82 -3.55
C THR A 90 -8.19 -19.10 -2.87
N SER A 91 -8.53 -19.49 -1.64
CA SER A 91 -9.63 -18.91 -0.89
C SER A 91 -9.37 -17.42 -0.61
N ASN A 92 -10.40 -16.58 -0.82
CA ASN A 92 -10.32 -15.12 -0.65
C ASN A 92 -9.22 -14.44 -1.47
N LYS A 93 -8.77 -15.05 -2.58
CA LYS A 93 -7.86 -14.42 -3.53
C LYS A 93 -8.48 -13.18 -4.15
N LYS A 94 -7.74 -12.08 -4.15
CA LYS A 94 -8.03 -10.90 -4.97
C LYS A 94 -6.85 -10.64 -5.88
N ASP A 95 -7.13 -10.75 -7.17
CA ASP A 95 -6.13 -10.55 -8.21
C ASP A 95 -6.20 -9.12 -8.76
N GLU A 96 -5.28 -8.26 -8.31
CA GLU A 96 -5.20 -6.88 -8.76
C GLU A 96 -4.07 -6.70 -9.79
N PHE A 97 -4.01 -5.53 -10.42
CA PHE A 97 -3.06 -5.28 -11.50
C PHE A 97 -1.60 -5.46 -11.07
N LEU A 98 -1.23 -4.99 -9.87
CA LEU A 98 0.15 -5.01 -9.36
C LEU A 98 0.43 -6.12 -8.34
N ILE A 99 -0.61 -6.56 -7.64
CA ILE A 99 -0.47 -7.41 -6.46
C ILE A 99 -1.58 -8.45 -6.45
N VAL A 100 -1.24 -9.66 -6.02
CA VAL A 100 -2.22 -10.68 -5.68
C VAL A 100 -2.32 -10.76 -4.17
N THR A 101 -3.52 -10.66 -3.63
CA THR A 101 -3.72 -10.71 -2.18
C THR A 101 -4.54 -11.92 -1.77
N TYR A 102 -4.22 -12.47 -0.60
CA TYR A 102 -4.89 -13.62 0.02
C TYR A 102 -5.16 -13.29 1.48
N ASP A 103 -6.42 -13.37 1.89
CA ASP A 103 -6.82 -13.18 3.29
C ASP A 103 -7.13 -14.55 3.89
N ILE A 104 -6.18 -15.07 4.67
CA ILE A 104 -6.17 -16.45 5.15
C ILE A 104 -6.34 -16.44 6.67
N GLN A 105 -7.35 -17.16 7.14
CA GLN A 105 -7.57 -17.37 8.56
C GLN A 105 -6.58 -18.40 9.11
N ASP A 106 -6.04 -18.15 10.29
CA ASP A 106 -5.15 -19.09 10.97
C ASP A 106 -5.94 -20.37 11.32
N PRO A 107 -5.46 -21.57 10.92
CA PRO A 107 -6.15 -22.82 11.24
C PRO A 107 -6.20 -23.14 12.74
N GLU A 108 -5.27 -22.60 13.54
CA GLU A 108 -5.22 -22.81 14.99
C GLU A 108 -6.00 -21.75 15.77
N ASP A 109 -6.24 -20.57 15.17
CA ASP A 109 -6.91 -19.45 15.81
C ASP A 109 -7.90 -18.75 14.87
N ASN A 110 -9.20 -18.97 15.10
CA ASN A 110 -10.28 -18.36 14.33
C ASN A 110 -10.33 -16.82 14.42
N PHE A 111 -9.62 -16.21 15.36
CA PHE A 111 -9.55 -14.76 15.51
C PHE A 111 -8.36 -14.16 14.79
N THR A 112 -7.40 -14.97 14.38
CA THR A 112 -6.20 -14.50 13.69
C THR A 112 -6.37 -14.65 12.18
N TYR A 113 -6.10 -13.57 11.46
CA TYR A 113 -6.13 -13.53 10.00
C TYR A 113 -4.80 -12.98 9.50
N THR A 114 -4.24 -13.61 8.48
CA THR A 114 -3.03 -13.16 7.80
C THR A 114 -3.36 -12.79 6.36
N LEU A 115 -3.15 -11.52 6.04
CA LEU A 115 -3.18 -10.99 4.70
C LEU A 115 -1.80 -11.14 4.06
N TYR A 116 -1.72 -11.95 3.00
CA TYR A 116 -0.55 -12.07 2.14
C TYR A 116 -0.75 -11.21 0.91
N GLY A 117 0.28 -10.45 0.51
CA GLY A 117 0.29 -9.68 -0.71
C GLY A 117 1.53 -10.00 -1.53
N ILE A 118 1.36 -10.57 -2.72
CA ILE A 118 2.46 -10.98 -3.61
C ILE A 118 2.54 -9.99 -4.77
N ASN A 119 3.66 -9.28 -4.89
CA ASN A 119 3.86 -8.37 -6.01
C ASN A 119 4.16 -9.16 -7.30
N LYS A 120 3.45 -8.82 -8.39
CA LYS A 120 3.62 -9.49 -9.69
C LYS A 120 4.89 -9.06 -10.42
N TYR A 121 5.36 -7.84 -10.18
CA TYR A 121 6.45 -7.21 -10.92
C TYR A 121 7.72 -7.00 -10.10
N THR A 122 7.64 -7.23 -8.78
CA THR A 122 8.80 -7.19 -7.89
C THR A 122 8.94 -8.52 -7.16
N ASP A 123 10.09 -8.70 -6.52
CA ASP A 123 10.40 -9.89 -5.73
C ASP A 123 9.84 -9.82 -4.30
N LEU A 124 8.79 -9.01 -4.06
CA LEU A 124 8.33 -8.73 -2.69
C LEU A 124 7.05 -9.47 -2.34
N VAL A 125 7.03 -9.99 -1.12
CA VAL A 125 5.88 -10.58 -0.45
C VAL A 125 5.62 -9.82 0.84
N TYR A 126 4.41 -9.31 1.01
CA TYR A 126 3.94 -8.59 2.18
C TYR A 126 3.10 -9.53 3.03
N VAL A 127 3.35 -9.54 4.34
CA VAL A 127 2.62 -10.38 5.31
C VAL A 127 2.09 -9.48 6.41
N SER A 128 0.79 -9.49 6.61
CA SER A 128 0.12 -8.68 7.63
C SER A 128 -0.80 -9.57 8.45
N THR A 129 -0.41 -9.86 9.68
CA THR A 129 -1.23 -10.63 10.62
C THR A 129 -2.01 -9.69 11.51
N ARG A 130 -3.32 -9.89 11.61
CA ARG A 130 -4.24 -9.15 12.48
C ARG A 130 -5.04 -10.09 13.35
N LYS A 131 -5.28 -9.71 14.61
CA LYS A 131 -6.28 -10.34 15.47
C LYS A 131 -7.59 -9.56 15.43
N VAL A 132 -8.67 -10.23 15.07
CA VAL A 132 -10.01 -9.66 15.11
C VAL A 132 -10.55 -9.86 16.52
N HIS A 133 -10.54 -8.80 17.33
CA HIS A 133 -11.30 -8.78 18.56
C HIS A 133 -12.80 -8.81 18.20
N HIS A 134 -13.53 -9.84 18.62
CA HIS A 134 -14.98 -9.71 18.74
C HIS A 134 -15.25 -8.62 19.77
N VAL A 135 -15.41 -7.40 19.29
CA VAL A 135 -16.02 -6.33 20.07
C VAL A 135 -17.46 -6.79 20.27
N ASP A 136 -17.73 -7.27 21.48
CA ASP A 136 -19.07 -7.43 22.04
C ASP A 136 -19.96 -6.30 21.49
N GLU A 137 -21.09 -6.63 20.86
CA GLU A 137 -21.97 -5.78 20.02
C GLU A 137 -22.42 -4.44 20.66
N LYS A 138 -22.04 -4.15 21.90
CA LYS A 138 -22.51 -3.00 22.69
C LYS A 138 -21.80 -1.67 22.43
N ARG A 139 -20.70 -1.62 21.66
CA ARG A 139 -20.04 -0.33 21.37
C ARG A 139 -20.64 0.47 20.20
N CYS A 140 -21.50 -0.13 19.37
CA CYS A 140 -22.17 0.60 18.27
C CYS A 140 -23.40 1.41 18.69
N GLU A 141 -24.00 1.17 19.87
CA GLU A 141 -25.18 1.94 20.30
C GLU A 141 -24.85 3.37 20.76
N VAL A 142 -23.60 3.65 21.14
CA VAL A 142 -23.22 4.98 21.65
C VAL A 142 -23.04 5.99 20.51
N PHE A 143 -22.69 5.55 19.29
CA PHE A 143 -22.55 6.45 18.14
C PHE A 143 -23.84 6.69 17.34
N GLN A 144 -24.90 5.90 17.55
CA GLN A 144 -26.18 6.11 16.86
C GLN A 144 -27.11 7.11 17.57
N LYS A 145 -26.88 7.45 18.85
CA LYS A 145 -27.79 8.35 19.58
C LYS A 145 -27.66 9.84 19.23
N ASP A 146 -26.61 10.26 18.54
CA ASP A 146 -26.37 11.67 18.23
C ASP A 146 -26.69 12.08 16.79
N MET A 147 -27.07 11.15 15.91
CA MET A 147 -27.61 11.50 14.59
C MET A 147 -29.11 11.74 14.69
N LYS A 148 -29.49 12.97 15.06
CA LYS A 148 -30.84 13.46 14.77
C LYS A 148 -31.05 13.38 13.25
N PRO A 149 -32.08 12.66 12.75
CA PRO A 149 -32.41 12.70 11.33
C PRO A 149 -32.73 14.14 10.92
N PRO A 150 -32.31 14.57 9.72
CA PRO A 150 -32.60 15.91 9.24
C PRO A 150 -34.11 16.11 9.17
N ALA A 151 -34.56 17.26 9.65
CA ALA A 151 -35.96 17.65 9.60
C ALA A 151 -36.45 17.61 8.14
N ASP A 152 -37.57 16.93 7.93
CA ASP A 152 -38.30 16.85 6.67
C ASP A 152 -38.64 18.27 6.18
N GLN A 153 -37.88 18.75 5.18
CA GLN A 153 -38.27 19.92 4.41
C GLN A 153 -39.12 19.44 3.24
N GLY A 154 -40.42 19.52 3.46
CA GLY A 154 -41.44 19.03 2.55
C GLY A 154 -41.31 19.52 1.11
N ARG A 155 -41.80 18.66 0.20
CA ARG A 155 -42.20 19.02 -1.16
C ARG A 155 -43.46 18.24 -1.54
N LYS A 156 -44.63 18.76 -1.18
CA LYS A 156 -45.62 19.40 -2.06
C LYS A 156 -46.97 19.48 -1.36
#